data_AF-A0A9P4XEJ7-F1
#
_entry.id   AF-A0A9P4XEJ7-F1
#
_cell.length_a   1.000
_cell.length_b   1.000
_cell.length_c   1.000
_cell.angle_alpha   90.00
_cell.angle_beta   90.00
_cell.angle_gamma   90.00
#
_symmetry.space_group_name_H-M   'P 1'
#
loop_
_entity.id
_entity.type
_entity.pdbx_description
1 polymer ?
#
loop_
_entity_poly.entity_id
_entity_poly.type
_entity_poly.pdbx_seq_one_letter_code
_entity_poly.pdbx_strand_id
1 'polypeptide(L)'
;MLGLLSTCALLLSSSALALPAVPRANANYPYPVPPTAPGCTDKSTNLTAWTVGDFDFHSSYTFTTPAHQNSWGYVNFTLTNPAVDYIPVCSAASNQLSDFFYGTFVYECTVPSTAGKATFTYSRPSGQLQINQTWSCADEGSRFTAIGGVNLNLTCDDTTWQNPNWTVGQIYSTRTVTCGKVTLPAPIEEMSAVL
;
A
#
# COMPACT_ATOMS: atom_id res chain seq x y z
N MET A 1 12.40 -37.59 -75.59
CA MET A 1 12.49 -38.21 -74.24
C MET A 1 12.42 -37.05 -73.26
N LEU A 2 11.33 -36.85 -72.52
CA LEU A 2 10.90 -37.60 -71.33
C LEU A 2 11.98 -37.64 -70.23
N GLY A 3 11.70 -37.01 -69.09
CA GLY A 3 12.51 -37.01 -67.87
C GLY A 3 11.77 -36.28 -66.74
N LEU A 4 11.55 -36.96 -65.60
CA LEU A 4 10.68 -36.52 -64.50
C LEU A 4 11.19 -37.07 -63.15
N LEU A 5 10.78 -36.55 -61.98
CA LEU A 5 9.83 -35.43 -61.77
C LEU A 5 10.60 -34.14 -61.37
N SER A 6 10.71 -33.61 -60.16
CA SER A 6 9.97 -33.79 -58.90
C SER A 6 10.06 -32.53 -58.04
N THR A 7 8.93 -32.05 -57.50
CA THR A 7 8.87 -30.93 -56.55
C THR A 7 8.23 -31.41 -55.25
N CYS A 8 8.99 -31.47 -54.16
CA CYS A 8 8.46 -31.85 -52.85
C CYS A 8 7.53 -30.77 -52.28
N ALA A 9 6.22 -31.00 -52.34
CA ALA A 9 5.23 -30.23 -51.61
C ALA A 9 5.18 -30.69 -50.15
N LEU A 10 5.54 -29.81 -49.21
CA LEU A 10 5.39 -30.05 -47.77
C LEU A 10 3.91 -29.87 -47.38
N LEU A 11 3.23 -30.98 -47.11
CA LEU A 11 1.87 -30.97 -46.57
C LEU A 11 1.89 -30.61 -45.09
N LEU A 12 1.51 -29.37 -44.75
CA LEU A 12 1.27 -28.94 -43.39
C LEU A 12 -0.04 -29.57 -42.88
N SER A 13 0.08 -30.59 -42.03
CA SER A 13 -1.06 -31.25 -41.39
C SER A 13 -1.63 -30.38 -40.26
N SER A 14 -2.64 -29.57 -40.57
CA SER A 14 -3.36 -28.76 -39.59
C SER A 14 -4.20 -29.64 -38.65
N SER A 15 -3.62 -30.06 -37.52
CA SER A 15 -4.32 -30.77 -36.45
C SER A 15 -5.35 -29.86 -35.78
N ALA A 16 -6.59 -29.88 -36.30
CA ALA A 16 -7.71 -29.19 -35.68
C ALA A 16 -8.03 -29.83 -34.32
N LEU A 17 -7.70 -29.14 -33.22
CA LEU A 17 -8.14 -29.51 -31.89
C LEU A 17 -9.67 -29.39 -31.81
N ALA A 18 -10.35 -30.53 -31.84
CA ALA A 18 -11.78 -30.59 -31.62
C ALA A 18 -12.08 -30.17 -30.17
N LEU A 19 -12.55 -28.94 -29.99
CA LEU A 19 -13.09 -28.48 -28.70
C LEU A 19 -14.22 -29.44 -28.28
N PRO A 20 -14.25 -29.93 -27.03
CA PRO A 20 -15.34 -30.79 -26.57
C PRO A 20 -16.66 -30.03 -26.70
N ALA A 21 -17.59 -30.59 -27.47
CA ALA A 21 -18.88 -29.97 -27.70
C ALA A 21 -19.65 -29.85 -26.38
N VAL A 22 -19.77 -28.62 -25.87
CA VAL A 22 -20.52 -28.34 -24.63
C VAL A 22 -21.95 -28.84 -24.81
N PRO A 23 -22.43 -29.80 -24.01
CA PRO A 23 -23.80 -30.30 -24.15
C PRO A 23 -24.77 -29.14 -23.91
N ARG A 24 -25.73 -28.96 -24.82
CA ARG A 24 -26.78 -27.94 -24.66
C ARG A 24 -27.51 -28.17 -23.34
N ALA A 25 -27.52 -27.15 -22.48
CA ALA A 25 -28.07 -27.25 -21.14
C ALA A 25 -29.55 -27.69 -21.18
N ASN A 26 -29.85 -28.79 -20.49
CA ASN A 26 -31.22 -29.21 -20.23
C ASN A 26 -31.76 -28.37 -19.06
N ALA A 27 -32.83 -27.61 -19.31
CA ALA A 27 -33.40 -26.65 -18.35
C ALA A 27 -33.96 -27.27 -17.06
N ASN A 28 -34.10 -28.62 -16.99
CA ASN A 28 -34.66 -29.32 -15.83
C ASN A 28 -33.64 -29.70 -14.74
N TYR A 29 -32.36 -29.32 -14.85
CA TYR A 29 -31.38 -29.54 -13.78
C TYR A 29 -31.08 -28.23 -13.04
N PRO A 30 -31.46 -28.10 -11.75
CA PRO A 30 -31.03 -26.98 -10.92
C PRO A 30 -29.55 -27.18 -10.57
N TYR A 31 -28.67 -26.65 -11.43
CA TYR A 31 -27.28 -26.41 -11.03
C TYR A 31 -27.28 -25.53 -9.78
N PRO A 32 -26.43 -25.82 -8.78
CA PRO A 32 -26.27 -24.92 -7.64
C PRO A 32 -25.87 -23.54 -8.16
N VAL A 33 -26.72 -22.54 -7.94
CA VAL A 33 -26.38 -21.15 -8.21
C VAL A 33 -25.16 -20.84 -7.33
N PRO A 34 -24.02 -20.38 -7.89
CA PRO A 34 -22.87 -20.02 -7.09
C PRO A 34 -23.29 -19.01 -6.01
N PRO A 35 -22.88 -19.16 -4.74
CA PRO A 35 -23.21 -18.19 -3.72
C PRO A 35 -22.73 -16.81 -4.16
N THR A 36 -23.59 -15.80 -3.99
CA THR A 36 -23.26 -14.41 -4.31
C THR A 36 -22.00 -13.99 -3.58
N ALA A 37 -21.10 -13.29 -4.27
CA ALA A 37 -19.90 -12.76 -3.65
C ALA A 37 -20.27 -11.85 -2.47
N PRO A 38 -19.55 -11.92 -1.33
CA PRO A 38 -19.92 -11.18 -0.12
C PRO A 38 -19.94 -9.67 -0.36
N GLY A 39 -20.93 -9.00 0.23
CA GLY A 39 -21.13 -7.56 0.12
C GLY A 39 -20.02 -6.74 0.77
N CYS A 40 -20.08 -5.43 0.61
CA CYS A 40 -19.21 -4.50 1.34
C CYS A 40 -19.41 -4.64 2.85
N THR A 41 -20.65 -4.80 3.34
CA THR A 41 -20.96 -5.00 4.76
C THR A 41 -20.40 -6.31 5.28
N ASP A 42 -20.54 -7.41 4.53
CA ASP A 42 -19.98 -8.72 4.88
C ASP A 42 -18.45 -8.64 4.98
N LYS A 43 -17.80 -8.07 3.97
CA LYS A 43 -16.33 -7.89 3.95
C LYS A 43 -15.85 -7.02 5.10
N SER A 44 -16.57 -5.94 5.41
CA SER A 44 -16.25 -5.01 6.51
C SER A 44 -16.39 -5.69 7.87
N THR A 45 -17.48 -6.43 8.08
CA THR A 45 -17.75 -7.14 9.35
C THR A 45 -16.76 -8.29 9.60
N ASN A 46 -16.19 -8.86 8.54
CA ASN A 46 -15.15 -9.89 8.62
C ASN A 46 -13.71 -9.33 8.51
N LEU A 47 -13.53 -8.00 8.47
CA LEU A 47 -12.21 -7.37 8.33
C LEU A 47 -11.47 -7.32 9.68
N THR A 48 -10.34 -8.03 9.77
CA THR A 48 -9.51 -8.10 10.98
C THR A 48 -8.22 -7.29 10.91
N ALA A 49 -7.79 -6.90 9.71
CA ALA A 49 -6.56 -6.15 9.49
C ALA A 49 -6.60 -5.39 8.15
N TRP A 50 -6.01 -4.20 8.11
CA TRP A 50 -5.58 -3.57 6.86
C TRP A 50 -4.26 -4.18 6.37
N THR A 51 -3.87 -3.89 5.12
CA THR A 51 -2.46 -4.00 4.71
C THR A 51 -1.85 -2.61 4.58
N VAL A 52 -0.75 -2.38 5.28
CA VAL A 52 0.14 -1.23 5.07
C VAL A 52 1.13 -1.65 3.99
N GLY A 53 1.04 -1.01 2.82
CA GLY A 53 1.85 -1.30 1.64
C GLY A 53 2.95 -0.27 1.42
N ASP A 54 4.17 -0.75 1.22
CA ASP A 54 5.39 -0.01 0.89
C ASP A 54 5.66 1.19 1.82
N PHE A 55 5.57 0.95 3.14
CA PHE A 55 5.89 1.95 4.14
C PHE A 55 7.36 2.36 4.03
N ASP A 56 7.54 3.62 3.67
CA ASP A 56 8.81 4.31 3.49
C ASP A 56 8.98 5.33 4.61
N PHE A 57 10.13 5.29 5.28
CA PHE A 57 10.64 6.42 6.06
C PHE A 57 12.04 6.76 5.56
N HIS A 58 12.26 8.05 5.32
CA HIS A 58 13.58 8.60 5.09
C HIS A 58 13.69 9.99 5.71
N SER A 59 14.91 10.43 6.02
CA SER A 59 15.16 11.77 6.52
C SER A 59 16.51 12.31 6.07
N SER A 60 16.58 13.65 6.03
CA SER A 60 17.78 14.41 5.74
C SER A 60 18.02 15.44 6.83
N TYR A 61 19.28 15.63 7.19
CA TYR A 61 19.75 16.65 8.12
C TYR A 61 20.87 17.42 7.42
N THR A 62 20.70 18.72 7.21
CA THR A 62 21.72 19.60 6.63
C THR A 62 22.16 20.62 7.66
N PHE A 63 23.45 20.63 8.00
CA PHE A 63 24.04 21.60 8.90
C PHE A 63 24.88 22.58 8.09
N THR A 64 24.53 23.86 8.11
CA THR A 64 25.37 24.92 7.51
C THR A 64 26.41 25.46 8.49
N THR A 65 26.18 25.27 9.79
CA THR A 65 27.15 25.41 10.88
C THR A 65 26.88 24.30 11.90
N PRO A 66 27.79 24.01 12.86
CA PRO A 66 27.54 23.03 13.92
C PRO A 66 26.28 23.28 14.78
N ALA A 67 25.70 24.49 14.74
CA ALA A 67 24.52 24.89 15.50
C ALA A 67 23.31 25.31 14.63
N HIS A 68 23.43 25.26 13.29
CA HIS A 68 22.35 25.66 12.37
C HIS A 68 21.90 24.48 11.51
N GLN A 69 20.82 23.84 11.96
CA GLN A 69 20.22 22.64 11.40
C GLN A 69 19.02 22.98 10.50
N ASN A 70 18.97 22.43 9.29
CA ASN A 70 17.77 22.33 8.45
C ASN A 70 17.55 20.85 8.15
N SER A 71 16.52 20.25 8.75
CA SER A 71 16.26 18.81 8.70
C SER A 71 14.80 18.50 8.46
N TRP A 72 14.55 17.43 7.70
CA TRP A 72 13.22 16.95 7.38
C TRP A 72 13.19 15.42 7.37
N GLY A 73 12.16 14.86 8.00
CA GLY A 73 11.79 13.45 7.90
C GLY A 73 10.46 13.31 7.18
N TYR A 74 10.34 12.25 6.40
CA TYR A 74 9.21 11.94 5.55
C TYR A 74 8.69 10.53 5.84
N VAL A 75 7.38 10.35 5.73
CA VAL A 75 6.69 9.05 5.73
C VAL A 75 5.80 8.97 4.50
N ASN A 76 5.77 7.83 3.84
CA ASN A 76 4.82 7.53 2.77
C ASN A 76 4.43 6.04 2.77
N PHE A 77 3.13 5.73 2.70
CA PHE A 77 2.62 4.37 2.53
C PHE A 77 1.26 4.34 1.83
N THR A 78 0.86 3.16 1.37
CA THR A 78 -0.50 2.87 0.90
C THR A 78 -1.26 2.08 1.96
N LEU A 79 -2.55 2.34 2.14
CA LEU A 79 -3.41 1.58 3.04
C LEU A 79 -4.43 0.78 2.23
N THR A 80 -4.40 -0.54 2.29
CA THR A 80 -5.37 -1.40 1.58
C THR A 80 -6.41 -1.92 2.56
N ASN A 81 -7.69 -1.66 2.24
CA ASN A 81 -8.87 -2.22 2.90
C ASN A 81 -9.65 -3.03 1.84
N PRO A 82 -9.75 -4.37 1.94
CA PRO A 82 -10.41 -5.22 0.94
C PRO A 82 -11.94 -5.13 0.94
N ALA A 83 -12.55 -4.38 1.86
CA ALA A 83 -13.99 -4.08 1.84
C ALA A 83 -14.36 -2.94 0.88
N VAL A 84 -13.38 -2.15 0.41
CA VAL A 84 -13.57 -1.03 -0.52
C VAL A 84 -12.72 -1.20 -1.78
N ASP A 85 -12.99 -0.38 -2.80
CA ASP A 85 -12.36 -0.40 -4.13
C ASP A 85 -11.23 0.63 -4.32
N TYR A 86 -11.01 1.50 -3.34
CA TYR A 86 -9.99 2.56 -3.35
C TYR A 86 -8.85 2.29 -2.34
N ILE A 87 -7.67 2.81 -2.67
CA ILE A 87 -6.45 2.68 -1.84
C ILE A 87 -6.05 4.07 -1.34
N PRO A 88 -6.29 4.41 -0.05
CA PRO A 88 -5.72 5.61 0.56
C PRO A 88 -4.19 5.69 0.41
N VAL A 89 -3.69 6.89 0.10
CA VAL A 89 -2.25 7.21 0.09
C VAL A 89 -1.94 8.09 1.29
N CYS A 90 -1.17 7.57 2.23
CA CYS A 90 -0.86 8.19 3.50
C CYS A 90 0.57 8.75 3.49
N SER A 91 0.73 10.07 3.59
CA SER A 91 2.05 10.71 3.56
C SER A 91 2.15 11.85 4.56
N ALA A 92 3.35 12.06 5.14
CA ALA A 92 3.63 13.15 6.05
C ALA A 92 5.07 13.66 5.91
N ALA A 93 5.28 14.93 6.25
CA ALA A 93 6.59 15.55 6.38
C ALA A 93 6.68 16.27 7.74
N SER A 94 7.85 16.27 8.36
CA SER A 94 8.08 16.91 9.66
C SER A 94 9.52 17.40 9.80
N ASN A 95 9.69 18.50 10.53
CA ASN A 95 10.97 19.17 10.79
C ASN A 95 11.30 19.26 12.30
N GLN A 96 10.68 18.41 13.13
CA GLN A 96 10.99 18.31 14.56
C GLN A 96 12.47 17.93 14.80
N LEU A 97 13.06 18.45 15.88
CA LEU A 97 14.51 18.65 15.95
C LEU A 97 15.33 17.39 16.28
N SER A 98 14.93 16.64 17.31
CA SER A 98 15.68 15.46 17.77
C SER A 98 15.32 14.19 16.99
N ASP A 99 14.04 14.08 16.62
CA ASP A 99 13.47 13.14 15.67
C ASP A 99 12.19 13.77 15.08
N PHE A 100 11.62 13.19 14.03
CA PHE A 100 10.59 13.81 13.22
C PHE A 100 9.17 13.39 13.59
N PHE A 101 8.97 12.20 14.14
CA PHE A 101 7.65 11.59 14.32
C PHE A 101 7.53 10.93 15.71
N TYR A 102 6.53 11.34 16.50
CA TYR A 102 6.37 10.97 17.92
C TYR A 102 4.96 10.46 18.29
N GLY A 103 4.12 10.14 17.31
CA GLY A 103 2.72 9.72 17.51
C GLY A 103 1.74 10.86 17.88
N THR A 104 2.25 12.06 18.13
CA THR A 104 1.49 13.22 18.64
C THR A 104 0.70 13.99 17.58
N PHE A 105 1.00 13.80 16.30
CA PHE A 105 0.32 14.47 15.19
C PHE A 105 -0.48 13.44 14.37
N VAL A 106 -1.74 13.77 14.11
CA VAL A 106 -2.63 13.03 13.21
C VAL A 106 -2.49 13.63 11.80
N TYR A 107 -2.12 12.80 10.84
CA TYR A 107 -1.98 13.16 9.44
C TYR A 107 -3.14 12.57 8.63
N GLU A 108 -3.73 13.34 7.72
CA GLU A 108 -4.78 12.84 6.82
C GLU A 108 -4.16 12.13 5.60
N CYS A 109 -4.73 11.00 5.21
CA CYS A 109 -4.39 10.32 3.96
C CYS A 109 -5.23 10.86 2.81
N THR A 110 -4.65 10.87 1.60
CA THR A 110 -5.38 11.20 0.37
C THR A 110 -6.32 10.05 0.02
N VAL A 111 -7.61 10.36 -0.16
CA VAL A 111 -8.69 9.44 -0.54
C VAL A 111 -9.59 10.10 -1.59
N PRO A 112 -10.40 9.34 -2.37
CA PRO A 112 -11.41 9.91 -3.26
C PRO A 112 -12.39 10.83 -2.52
N SER A 113 -12.91 11.86 -3.17
CA SER A 113 -13.78 12.86 -2.53
C SER A 113 -15.14 12.33 -2.04
N THR A 114 -15.55 11.15 -2.49
CA THR A 114 -16.76 10.42 -2.06
C THR A 114 -16.48 9.36 -1.00
N ALA A 115 -15.20 9.09 -0.70
CA ALA A 115 -14.79 8.05 0.24
C ALA A 115 -14.87 8.53 1.70
N GLY A 116 -14.83 7.57 2.63
CA GLY A 116 -14.59 7.86 4.03
C GLY A 116 -13.11 8.23 4.29
N LYS A 117 -12.88 8.99 5.36
CA LYS A 117 -11.54 9.45 5.74
C LYS A 117 -10.64 8.30 6.19
N ALA A 118 -9.35 8.40 5.88
CA ALA A 118 -8.28 7.65 6.52
C ALA A 118 -7.26 8.64 7.13
N THR A 119 -6.76 8.35 8.32
CA THR A 119 -5.74 9.13 9.02
C THR A 119 -4.73 8.21 9.72
N PHE A 120 -3.56 8.74 10.05
CA PHE A 120 -2.55 7.99 10.80
C PHE A 120 -1.75 8.85 11.79
N THR A 121 -1.16 8.20 12.79
CA THR A 121 -0.05 8.75 13.58
C THR A 121 1.15 7.82 13.43
N TYR A 122 2.37 8.36 13.47
CA TYR A 122 3.60 7.57 13.48
C TYR A 122 4.55 8.05 14.57
N SER A 123 5.15 7.11 15.30
CA SER A 123 6.20 7.32 16.29
C SER A 123 7.45 6.55 15.85
N ARG A 124 8.48 7.27 15.40
CA ARG A 124 9.75 6.65 15.01
C ARG A 124 10.51 6.04 16.20
N PRO A 125 10.56 6.65 17.41
CA PRO A 125 11.25 6.06 18.56
C PRO A 125 10.68 4.71 19.05
N SER A 126 9.41 4.41 18.78
CA SER A 126 8.77 3.13 19.13
C SER A 126 8.42 2.25 17.91
N GLY A 127 8.64 2.75 16.69
CA GLY A 127 8.17 2.14 15.44
C GLY A 127 6.64 2.12 15.27
N GLN A 128 5.86 2.65 16.22
CA GLN A 128 4.40 2.50 16.22
C GLN A 128 3.74 3.35 15.13
N LEU A 129 2.97 2.71 14.26
CA LEU A 129 2.05 3.31 13.30
C LEU A 129 0.62 3.01 13.78
N GLN A 130 -0.17 4.03 14.09
CA GLN A 130 -1.62 3.88 14.34
C GLN A 130 -2.41 4.43 13.17
N ILE A 131 -3.54 3.78 12.87
CA ILE A 131 -4.40 4.05 11.71
C ILE A 131 -5.85 4.17 12.20
N ASN A 132 -6.57 5.14 11.65
CA ASN A 132 -8.01 5.26 11.79
C ASN A 132 -8.62 5.38 10.38
N GLN A 133 -9.59 4.53 10.07
CA GLN A 133 -10.32 4.60 8.80
C GLN A 133 -11.83 4.57 9.04
N THR A 134 -12.54 5.41 8.29
CA THR A 134 -13.99 5.37 8.12
C THR A 134 -14.31 4.99 6.67
N TRP A 135 -15.38 4.24 6.45
CA TRP A 135 -15.91 3.95 5.11
C TRP A 135 -17.42 3.66 5.17
N SER A 136 -18.08 3.64 4.00
CA SER A 136 -19.52 3.41 3.90
C SER A 136 -19.83 2.49 2.74
N CYS A 137 -20.69 1.50 2.97
CA CYS A 137 -21.22 0.60 1.97
C CYS A 137 -22.52 1.19 1.44
N ALA A 138 -22.42 2.21 0.58
CA ALA A 138 -23.55 3.09 0.24
C ALA A 138 -24.78 2.35 -0.29
N ASP A 139 -24.58 1.33 -1.14
CA ASP A 139 -25.66 0.50 -1.71
C ASP A 139 -26.32 -0.46 -0.70
N GLU A 140 -25.68 -0.65 0.47
CA GLU A 140 -26.09 -1.56 1.54
C GLU A 140 -26.49 -0.80 2.83
N GLY A 141 -26.43 0.55 2.81
CA GLY A 141 -26.81 1.44 3.92
C GLY A 141 -25.79 1.57 5.07
N SER A 142 -24.87 0.61 5.22
CA SER A 142 -23.99 0.52 6.39
C SER A 142 -22.78 1.46 6.35
N ARG A 143 -22.24 1.77 7.55
CA ARG A 143 -21.06 2.63 7.73
C ARG A 143 -20.18 2.12 8.86
N PHE A 144 -18.87 2.10 8.62
CA PHE A 144 -17.85 1.58 9.54
C PHE A 144 -16.87 2.67 9.97
N THR A 145 -16.35 2.52 11.19
CA THR A 145 -15.18 3.23 11.72
C THR A 145 -14.31 2.22 12.46
N ALA A 146 -13.05 2.10 12.06
CA ALA A 146 -12.09 1.18 12.67
C ALA A 146 -10.78 1.89 13.04
N ILE A 147 -10.16 1.44 14.13
CA ILE A 147 -8.91 1.93 14.71
C ILE A 147 -7.99 0.73 14.95
N GLY A 148 -6.70 0.89 14.71
CA GLY A 148 -5.69 -0.12 15.00
C GLY A 148 -4.30 0.34 14.60
N GLY A 149 -3.38 -0.60 14.36
CA GLY A 149 -2.00 -0.24 14.06
C GLY A 149 -1.02 -1.40 13.99
N VAL A 150 0.27 -1.06 13.94
CA VAL A 150 1.38 -2.02 13.95
C VAL A 150 2.68 -1.35 14.40
N ASN A 151 3.57 -2.10 15.05
CA ASN A 151 4.96 -1.65 15.30
C ASN A 151 5.85 -2.06 14.11
N LEU A 152 6.37 -1.07 13.40
CA LEU A 152 7.24 -1.21 12.25
C LEU A 152 8.69 -1.49 12.68
N ASN A 153 9.21 -2.66 12.31
CA ASN A 153 10.62 -2.99 12.49
C ASN A 153 11.41 -2.58 11.22
N LEU A 154 11.83 -1.31 11.16
CA LEU A 154 12.55 -0.75 10.01
C LEU A 154 14.06 -0.99 10.13
N THR A 155 14.65 -1.59 9.09
CA THR A 155 16.12 -1.60 8.92
C THR A 155 16.51 -0.38 8.08
N CYS A 156 17.51 0.39 8.52
CA CYS A 156 17.83 1.67 7.90
C CYS A 156 19.34 1.91 7.77
N ASP A 157 19.74 2.41 6.60
CA ASP A 157 21.08 2.92 6.36
C ASP A 157 21.19 4.36 6.88
N ASP A 158 22.25 4.66 7.61
CA ASP A 158 22.55 5.98 8.16
C ASP A 158 23.89 6.45 7.60
N THR A 159 23.85 7.47 6.74
CA THR A 159 25.03 7.99 6.04
C THR A 159 25.30 9.41 6.50
N THR A 160 26.53 9.68 6.95
CA THR A 160 26.96 11.03 7.38
C THR A 160 28.20 11.46 6.61
N TRP A 161 28.16 12.66 6.06
CA TRP A 161 29.31 13.36 5.48
C TRP A 161 29.54 14.66 6.25
N GLN A 162 30.80 15.04 6.42
CA GLN A 162 31.23 16.25 7.11
C GLN A 162 32.42 16.87 6.38
N ASN A 163 32.44 18.20 6.29
CA ASN A 163 33.54 18.96 5.72
C ASN A 163 34.58 19.30 6.80
N PRO A 164 35.79 18.68 6.79
CA PRO A 164 36.82 18.97 7.79
C PRO A 164 37.47 20.35 7.60
N ASN A 165 37.34 20.95 6.41
CA ASN A 165 37.93 22.24 6.04
C ASN A 165 36.84 23.31 5.84
N TRP A 166 35.76 23.23 6.63
CA TRP A 166 34.59 24.09 6.48
C TRP A 166 34.90 25.59 6.67
N THR A 167 34.36 26.41 5.78
CA THR A 167 34.33 27.88 5.91
C THR A 167 32.91 28.41 5.82
N VAL A 168 32.67 29.58 6.43
CA VAL A 168 31.35 30.25 6.43
C VAL A 168 30.78 30.35 5.02
N GLY A 169 29.52 29.92 4.85
CA GLY A 169 28.82 29.84 3.56
C GLY A 169 28.84 28.46 2.90
N GLN A 170 29.64 27.51 3.37
CA GLN A 170 29.61 26.11 2.94
C GLN A 170 28.63 25.28 3.79
N ILE A 171 28.30 24.06 3.33
CA ILE A 171 27.68 23.04 4.18
C ILE A 171 28.76 22.44 5.09
N TYR A 172 28.47 22.36 6.38
CA TYR A 172 29.34 21.79 7.42
C TYR A 172 29.21 20.27 7.47
N SER A 173 27.97 19.75 7.48
CA SER A 173 27.70 18.32 7.39
C SER A 173 26.32 18.03 6.80
N THR A 174 26.16 16.82 6.28
CA THR A 174 24.88 16.24 5.88
C THR A 174 24.75 14.84 6.47
N ARG A 175 23.59 14.51 7.02
CA ARG A 175 23.23 13.14 7.39
C ARG A 175 21.95 12.74 6.67
N THR A 176 21.92 11.54 6.11
CA THR A 176 20.75 10.98 5.43
C THR A 176 20.47 9.59 6.00
N VAL A 177 19.26 9.40 6.50
CA VAL A 177 18.75 8.10 6.95
C VAL A 177 17.73 7.60 5.94
N THR A 178 17.87 6.38 5.44
CA THR A 178 16.92 5.77 4.52
C THR A 178 16.59 4.37 5.01
N CYS A 179 15.31 4.09 5.26
CA CYS A 179 14.87 2.77 5.69
C CYS A 179 14.43 1.91 4.50
N GLY A 180 14.68 0.61 4.57
CA GLY A 180 14.09 -0.35 3.65
C GLY A 180 12.56 -0.35 3.79
N LYS A 181 11.87 -0.32 2.65
CA LYS A 181 10.40 -0.32 2.62
C LYS A 181 9.82 -1.62 3.16
N VAL A 182 8.72 -1.53 3.89
CA VAL A 182 8.03 -2.70 4.46
C VAL A 182 6.55 -2.75 4.06
N THR A 183 6.08 -3.95 3.73
CA THR A 183 4.65 -4.25 3.49
C THR A 183 4.21 -5.31 4.50
N LEU A 184 3.16 -5.03 5.27
CA LEU A 184 2.73 -5.84 6.41
C LEU A 184 1.25 -5.60 6.77
N PRO A 185 0.57 -6.56 7.42
CA PRO A 185 -0.76 -6.32 7.97
C PRO A 185 -0.69 -5.35 9.17
N ALA A 186 -1.70 -4.49 9.29
CA ALA A 186 -1.99 -3.71 10.49
C ALA A 186 -3.33 -4.18 11.08
N PRO A 187 -3.31 -4.97 12.18
CA PRO A 187 -4.52 -5.39 12.87
C PRO A 187 -5.45 -4.24 13.24
N ILE A 188 -6.75 -4.51 13.17
CA ILE A 188 -7.79 -3.65 13.72
C ILE A 188 -7.96 -4.02 15.20
N GLU A 189 -7.82 -3.02 16.06
CA GLU A 189 -7.93 -3.14 17.52
C GLU A 189 -9.37 -2.85 17.99
N GLU A 190 -10.02 -1.88 17.36
CA GLU A 190 -11.42 -1.50 17.61
C GLU A 190 -12.17 -1.29 16.28
N MET A 191 -13.41 -1.78 16.19
CA MET A 191 -14.32 -1.48 15.08
C MET A 191 -15.72 -1.17 15.61
N SER A 192 -16.36 -0.18 14.99
CA SER A 192 -17.77 0.16 15.19
C SER A 192 -18.49 0.26 13.85
N ALA A 193 -19.76 -0.10 13.84
CA ALA A 193 -20.61 -0.07 12.66
C ALA A 193 -21.98 0.53 12.96
N VAL A 194 -22.55 1.22 11.97
CA VAL A 194 -23.99 1.48 11.84
C VAL A 194 -24.46 0.63 10.67
N LEU A 195 -25.54 -0.13 10.89
CA LEU A 195 -26.17 -1.04 9.93
C LEU A 195 -27.63 -0.60 9.69
#